data_AF-A0A7K0T768-F1
#
_entry.id   AF-A0A7K0T768-F1
#
_cell.length_a   1.000
_cell.length_b   1.000
_cell.length_c   1.000
_cell.angle_alpha   90.00
_cell.angle_beta   90.00
_cell.angle_gamma   90.00
#
_symmetry.space_group_name_H-M   'P 1'
#
loop_
_entity.id
_entity.type
_entity.pdbx_description
1 polymer ?
#
loop_
_entity_poly.entity_id
_entity_poly.type
_entity_poly.pdbx_seq_one_letter_code
_entity_poly.pdbx_strand_id
1 'polypeptide(L)'
;DGIVNKIEPPAPVDKDLYELTGDEAAAIAQVPGSLDEVLNNLERDHEFLLKGGVFTKDLIETWIDFKRKQEVDYVRLRPHPAEFELYFDI
;
A
#
# COMPACT_ATOMS: atom_id res chain seq x y z
N ASP A 1 8.21 5.08 15.59
CA ASP A 1 7.16 4.55 16.48
C ASP A 1 7.55 3.23 17.15
N GLY A 2 8.06 2.25 16.40
CA GLY A 2 8.44 0.93 16.92
C GLY A 2 9.34 0.91 18.17
N ILE A 3 10.34 1.79 18.29
CA ILE A 3 11.18 1.88 19.52
C ILE A 3 10.35 2.32 20.74
N VAL A 4 9.48 3.33 20.56
CA VAL A 4 8.64 3.88 21.64
C VAL A 4 7.63 2.83 22.10
N ASN A 5 7.02 2.12 21.14
CA ASN A 5 5.99 1.11 21.39
C ASN A 5 6.55 -0.30 21.59
N LYS A 6 7.87 -0.49 21.52
CA LYS A 6 8.56 -1.79 21.63
C LYS A 6 7.96 -2.85 20.70
N ILE A 7 7.68 -2.46 19.46
CA ILE A 7 7.12 -3.36 18.45
C ILE A 7 8.24 -4.29 18.01
N GLU A 8 8.07 -5.58 18.29
CA GLU A 8 8.98 -6.62 17.82
C GLU A 8 8.64 -6.99 16.37
N PRO A 9 9.63 -6.99 15.45
CA PRO A 9 9.41 -7.48 14.11
C PRO A 9 9.17 -9.01 14.13
N PRO A 10 8.51 -9.55 13.09
CA PRO A 10 8.47 -11.00 12.88
C PRO A 10 9.87 -11.61 12.83
N ALA A 11 9.95 -12.92 13.05
CA ALA A 11 11.20 -13.66 12.91
C ALA A 11 11.77 -13.48 11.49
N PRO A 12 13.11 -13.38 11.34
CA PRO A 12 13.74 -13.30 10.02
C PRO A 12 13.46 -14.58 9.23
N VAL A 13 13.33 -14.43 7.92
CA VAL A 13 13.13 -15.54 6.99
C VAL A 13 14.42 -15.74 6.21
N ASP A 14 15.09 -16.87 6.43
CA ASP A 14 16.37 -17.21 5.79
C ASP A 14 16.21 -18.02 4.48
N LYS A 15 14.97 -18.18 4.00
CA LYS A 15 14.63 -18.89 2.74
C LYS A 15 14.45 -17.90 1.59
N ASP A 16 14.56 -18.37 0.35
CA ASP A 16 14.15 -17.60 -0.83
C ASP A 16 12.62 -17.41 -0.81
N LEU A 17 12.17 -16.15 -0.73
CA LEU A 17 10.75 -15.80 -0.67
C LEU A 17 9.99 -16.17 -1.94
N TYR A 18 10.64 -16.25 -3.10
CA TYR A 18 10.01 -16.63 -4.36
C TYR A 18 9.73 -18.14 -4.47
N GLU A 19 10.43 -18.95 -3.68
CA GLU A 19 10.27 -20.40 -3.68
C GLU A 19 9.29 -20.89 -2.59
N LEU A 20 8.81 -19.98 -1.74
CA LEU A 20 7.78 -20.32 -0.74
C LEU A 20 6.47 -20.67 -1.44
N THR A 21 5.81 -21.72 -0.95
CA THR A 21 4.52 -22.19 -1.50
C THR A 21 3.53 -22.48 -0.38
N GLY A 22 2.24 -22.44 -0.72
CA GLY A 22 1.15 -22.79 0.19
C GLY A 22 1.18 -21.99 1.49
N ASP A 23 1.10 -22.70 2.61
CA ASP A 23 0.97 -22.12 3.95
C ASP A 23 2.20 -21.31 4.37
N GLU A 24 3.41 -21.65 3.88
CA GLU A 24 4.63 -20.90 4.22
C GLU A 24 4.63 -19.50 3.58
N ALA A 25 4.15 -19.39 2.34
CA ALA A 25 4.02 -18.09 1.66
C ALA A 25 2.89 -17.26 2.26
N ALA A 26 1.77 -17.89 2.63
CA ALA A 26 0.62 -17.23 3.22
C ALA A 26 0.91 -16.63 4.62
N ALA A 27 1.89 -17.18 5.34
CA ALA A 27 2.34 -16.66 6.62
C ALA A 27 3.14 -15.33 6.51
N ILE A 28 3.61 -14.98 5.30
CA ILE A 28 4.41 -13.77 5.07
C ILE A 28 3.49 -12.62 4.68
N ALA A 29 3.43 -11.60 5.55
CA ALA A 29 2.71 -10.36 5.27
C ALA A 29 3.26 -9.70 3.98
N GLN A 30 2.35 -9.37 3.06
CA GLN A 30 2.67 -8.70 1.80
C GLN A 30 2.40 -7.20 1.90
N VAL A 31 3.09 -6.43 1.06
CA VAL A 31 2.75 -5.02 0.85
C VAL A 31 1.44 -4.90 0.07
N PRO A 32 0.69 -3.78 0.20
CA PRO A 32 -0.54 -3.58 -0.55
C PRO A 32 -0.30 -3.63 -2.07
N GLY A 33 -1.30 -4.12 -2.81
CA GLY A 33 -1.19 -4.39 -4.25
C GLY A 33 -1.38 -3.17 -5.15
N SER A 34 -1.82 -2.04 -4.58
CA SER A 34 -2.06 -0.82 -5.35
C SER A 34 -1.78 0.45 -4.56
N LEU A 35 -1.58 1.55 -5.27
CA LEU A 35 -1.45 2.87 -4.66
C LEU A 35 -2.71 3.24 -3.86
N ASP A 36 -3.91 2.90 -4.34
CA ASP A 36 -5.15 3.20 -3.63
C ASP A 36 -5.21 2.51 -2.25
N GLU A 37 -4.80 1.23 -2.19
CA GLU A 37 -4.73 0.51 -0.91
C GLU A 37 -3.71 1.11 0.05
N VAL A 38 -2.55 1.56 -0.45
CA VAL A 38 -1.56 2.25 0.39
C VAL A 38 -2.12 3.56 0.93
N LEU A 39 -2.86 4.33 0.12
CA LEU A 39 -3.49 5.58 0.55
C LEU A 39 -4.58 5.33 1.60
N ASN A 40 -5.38 4.26 1.46
CA ASN A 40 -6.38 3.87 2.45
C ASN A 40 -5.73 3.45 3.78
N ASN A 41 -4.59 2.75 3.72
CA ASN A 41 -3.83 2.39 4.92
C ASN A 41 -3.23 3.63 5.60
N LEU A 42 -2.68 4.57 4.83
CA LEU A 42 -2.17 5.84 5.36
C LEU A 42 -3.29 6.66 6.01
N GLU A 43 -4.46 6.75 5.36
CA GLU A 43 -5.63 7.45 5.92
C GLU A 43 -6.06 6.84 7.25
N ARG A 44 -6.05 5.51 7.35
CA ARG A 44 -6.44 4.77 8.56
C ARG A 44 -5.41 4.81 9.69
N ASP A 45 -4.12 4.84 9.37
CA ASP A 45 -3.04 4.77 10.35
C ASP A 45 -1.88 5.71 9.98
N HIS A 46 -1.98 6.97 10.42
CA HIS A 46 -0.94 7.98 10.25
C HIS A 46 -0.56 8.70 11.54
N GLU A 47 -1.06 8.24 12.70
CA GLU A 47 -0.80 8.91 13.99
C GLU A 47 0.70 8.98 14.30
N PHE A 48 1.45 7.97 13.89
CA PHE A 48 2.90 7.93 14.08
C PHE A 48 3.64 9.05 13.33
N LEU A 49 3.08 9.58 12.24
CA LEU A 49 3.64 10.70 11.47
C LEU A 49 3.34 12.05 12.13
N LEU A 50 2.23 12.15 12.86
CA LEU A 50 1.83 13.38 13.55
C LEU A 50 2.67 13.65 14.81
N LYS A 51 3.33 12.63 15.36
CA LYS A 51 4.14 12.75 16.57
C LYS A 51 5.27 13.78 16.38
N GLY A 52 5.35 14.74 17.31
CA GLY A 52 6.36 15.80 17.28
C GLY A 52 6.11 16.89 16.23
N GLY A 53 4.96 16.89 15.56
CA GLY A 53 4.61 17.90 14.54
C GLY A 53 5.47 17.80 13.28
N VAL A 54 6.06 16.64 13.01
CA VAL A 54 6.87 16.41 11.79
C VAL A 54 6.00 16.49 10.55
N PHE A 55 4.81 15.87 10.61
CA PHE A 55 3.76 16.03 9.61
C PHE A 55 2.52 16.65 10.26
N THR A 56 1.84 17.50 9.52
CA THR A 56 0.51 18.01 9.90
C THR A 56 -0.56 17.11 9.31
N LYS A 57 -1.71 17.04 9.99
CA LYS A 57 -2.89 16.32 9.48
C LYS A 57 -3.33 16.86 8.11
N ASP A 58 -3.34 18.18 7.96
CA ASP A 58 -3.66 18.89 6.72
C ASP A 58 -2.76 18.47 5.54
N LEU A 59 -1.45 18.32 5.78
CA LEU A 59 -0.51 17.86 4.75
C LEU A 59 -0.84 16.42 4.31
N ILE A 60 -1.14 15.54 5.25
CA ILE A 60 -1.45 14.13 4.96
C ILE A 60 -2.75 14.01 4.17
N GLU A 61 -3.80 14.71 4.61
CA GLU A 61 -5.09 14.76 3.91
C GLU A 61 -4.94 15.33 2.49
N THR A 62 -4.22 16.44 2.35
CA THR A 62 -3.92 17.05 1.04
C THR A 62 -3.14 16.11 0.14
N TRP A 63 -2.16 15.38 0.68
CA TRP A 63 -1.37 14.41 -0.07
C TRP A 63 -2.21 13.24 -0.58
N ILE A 64 -3.06 12.67 0.28
CA ILE A 64 -3.96 11.58 -0.08
C ILE A 64 -4.90 12.03 -1.21
N ASP A 65 -5.51 13.21 -1.06
CA ASP A 65 -6.40 13.79 -2.05
C ASP A 65 -5.71 14.03 -3.40
N PHE A 66 -4.50 14.59 -3.36
CA PHE A 66 -3.71 14.82 -4.57
C PHE A 66 -3.39 13.50 -5.29
N LYS A 67 -2.92 12.49 -4.55
CA LYS A 67 -2.56 11.19 -5.12
C LYS A 67 -3.77 10.44 -5.68
N ARG A 68 -4.92 10.47 -4.99
CA ARG A 68 -6.17 9.90 -5.51
C ARG A 68 -6.57 10.57 -6.83
N LYS A 69 -6.63 11.90 -6.86
CA LYS A 69 -7.10 12.67 -8.04
C LYS A 69 -6.14 12.63 -9.23
N GLN A 70 -4.84 12.77 -8.98
CA GLN A 70 -3.85 12.97 -10.05
C GLN A 70 -3.24 11.67 -10.56
N GLU A 71 -3.24 10.60 -9.76
CA GLU A 71 -2.56 9.35 -10.13
C GLU A 71 -3.54 8.18 -10.18
N VAL A 72 -4.27 7.90 -9.10
CA VAL A 72 -5.20 6.75 -9.05
C VAL A 72 -6.33 6.92 -10.07
N ASP A 73 -7.05 8.03 -10.02
CA ASP A 73 -8.17 8.30 -10.93
C ASP A 73 -7.70 8.47 -12.38
N TYR A 74 -6.50 9.01 -12.58
CA TYR A 74 -5.94 9.14 -13.91
C TYR A 74 -5.80 7.77 -14.59
N VAL A 75 -5.26 6.76 -13.91
CA VAL A 75 -5.12 5.44 -14.50
C VAL A 75 -6.45 4.70 -14.54
N ARG A 76 -7.20 4.69 -13.42
CA ARG A 76 -8.43 3.91 -13.25
C ARG A 76 -9.54 4.25 -14.25
N LEU A 77 -9.62 5.51 -14.69
CA LEU A 77 -10.67 5.98 -15.60
C LEU A 77 -10.33 5.81 -17.10
N ARG A 78 -9.23 5.14 -17.42
CA ARG A 78 -8.77 4.91 -18.80
C ARG A 78 -8.67 3.41 -19.05
N PRO A 79 -9.32 2.88 -20.10
CA PRO A 79 -9.15 1.48 -20.49
C PRO A 79 -7.68 1.17 -20.75
N HIS A 80 -7.17 0.10 -20.17
CA HIS A 80 -5.83 -0.39 -20.45
C HIS A 80 -5.80 -1.15 -21.79
N PRO A 81 -4.76 -1.03 -22.64
CA PRO A 81 -4.70 -1.74 -23.92
C PRO A 81 -4.93 -3.25 -23.81
N ALA A 82 -4.45 -3.89 -22.74
CA ALA A 82 -4.70 -5.31 -22.49
C ALA A 82 -6.20 -5.65 -22.34
N GLU A 83 -7.04 -4.71 -21.89
CA GLU A 83 -8.49 -4.92 -21.81
C GLU A 83 -9.12 -5.10 -23.20
N PHE A 84 -8.54 -4.51 -24.25
CA PHE A 84 -8.99 -4.79 -25.62
C PHE A 84 -8.69 -6.24 -26.00
N GLU A 85 -7.49 -6.75 -25.71
CA GLU A 85 -7.17 -8.16 -25.97
C GLU A 85 -8.08 -9.13 -25.19
N LEU A 86 -8.49 -8.74 -23.98
CA LEU A 86 -9.34 -9.56 -23.13
C LEU A 86 -10.82 -9.53 -23.52
N TYR A 87 -11.34 -8.38 -23.98
CA TYR A 87 -12.79 -8.13 -24.05
C TYR A 87 -13.32 -7.64 -25.39
N PHE A 88 -12.49 -7.31 -26.38
CA PHE A 88 -12.96 -6.71 -27.64
C PHE A 88 -13.75 -7.68 -28.53
N ASP A 89 -13.35 -8.96 -28.58
CA ASP A 89 -13.96 -10.00 -29.43
C ASP A 89 -14.94 -10.93 -28.68
N ILE A 90 -15.38 -10.53 -27.48
CA ILE A 90 -16.42 -11.26 -26.73
C ILE A 90 -17.80 -11.05 -27.36
#